data_AF-A0A8T7CYI5-F1
#
_entry.id   AF-A0A8T7CYI5-F1
#
_cell.length_a   1.000
_cell.length_b   1.000
_cell.length_c   1.000
_cell.angle_alpha   90.00
_cell.angle_beta   90.00
_cell.angle_gamma   90.00
#
_symmetry.space_group_name_H-M   'P 1'
#
loop_
_entity.id
_entity.type
_entity.pdbx_description
1 polymer ?
#
loop_
_entity_poly.entity_id
_entity_poly.type
_entity_poly.pdbx_seq_one_letter_code
_entity_poly.pdbx_strand_id
1 'polypeptide(L)'
;MSEIEFLNWVRGPGFQIAVIIFIAGVIIRFAEILLLGRKTNLAEAKGSEMGGGMRTIVTRSVPDKSTLKRSAFTIVAGYIFHIGLFVTIFLFAPHILLFKDLIGFGWPSVPTPVVDAMAVVSIIALLAILVHRMRDNVLRFITTKEDYVVWLLTILPLITGYMAFHRIGMTAPTLLAIHILTVELLLVVFPFTKLMHAFTLVFARWYNGAISGYRGVES
;
A
#
# COMPACT_ATOMS: atom_id res chain seq x y z
N MET A 1 9.13 -30.92 9.78
CA MET A 1 8.93 -30.33 8.44
C MET A 1 10.29 -29.85 7.96
N SER A 2 10.75 -30.30 6.80
CA SER A 2 11.99 -29.82 6.17
C SER A 2 11.83 -28.39 5.62
N GLU A 3 12.94 -27.69 5.34
CA GLU A 3 12.90 -26.34 4.75
C GLU A 3 12.15 -26.31 3.40
N ILE A 4 12.27 -27.38 2.61
CA ILE A 4 11.59 -27.50 1.30
C ILE A 4 10.10 -27.77 1.47
N GLU A 5 9.72 -28.65 2.40
CA GLU A 5 8.31 -28.87 2.75
C GLU A 5 7.65 -27.58 3.25
N PHE A 6 8.35 -26.83 4.10
CA PHE A 6 7.88 -25.55 4.61
C PHE A 6 7.69 -24.52 3.50
N LEU A 7 8.70 -24.33 2.64
CA LEU A 7 8.60 -23.42 1.50
C LEU A 7 7.45 -23.82 0.56
N ASN A 8 7.28 -25.12 0.29
CA ASN A 8 6.19 -25.61 -0.56
C ASN A 8 4.81 -25.35 0.03
N TRP A 9 4.66 -25.46 1.36
CA TRP A 9 3.42 -25.13 2.04
C TRP A 9 3.11 -23.64 1.96
N VAL A 10 4.10 -22.78 2.28
CA VAL A 10 3.97 -21.32 2.25
C VAL A 10 3.60 -20.87 0.83
N ARG A 11 4.42 -21.15 -0.18
CA ARG A 11 4.16 -20.70 -1.57
C ARG A 11 2.98 -21.38 -2.26
N GLY A 12 2.36 -22.38 -1.64
CA GLY A 12 1.23 -23.15 -2.16
C GLY A 12 -0.03 -22.93 -1.34
N PRO A 13 -0.44 -23.89 -0.48
CA PRO A 13 -1.64 -23.76 0.34
C PRO A 13 -1.72 -22.49 1.20
N GLY A 14 -0.62 -22.10 1.87
CA GLY A 14 -0.57 -20.89 2.71
C GLY A 14 -0.90 -19.63 1.92
N PHE A 15 -0.21 -19.45 0.79
CA PHE A 15 -0.41 -18.33 -0.12
C PHE A 15 -1.84 -18.28 -0.69
N GLN A 16 -2.42 -19.44 -1.06
CA GLN A 16 -3.81 -19.50 -1.54
C GLN A 16 -4.80 -19.01 -0.47
N ILE A 17 -4.64 -19.45 0.78
CA ILE A 17 -5.48 -19.00 1.89
C ILE A 17 -5.36 -17.49 2.09
N ALA A 18 -4.14 -16.96 2.09
CA ALA A 18 -3.89 -15.53 2.25
C ALA A 18 -4.54 -14.69 1.14
N VAL A 19 -4.42 -15.14 -0.12
CA VAL A 19 -5.05 -14.47 -1.28
C VAL A 19 -6.58 -14.51 -1.19
N ILE A 20 -7.17 -15.64 -0.80
CA ILE A 20 -8.63 -15.75 -0.62
C ILE A 20 -9.12 -14.77 0.46
N ILE A 21 -8.46 -14.75 1.63
CA ILE A 21 -8.82 -13.83 2.72
C ILE A 21 -8.68 -12.38 2.27
N PHE A 22 -7.59 -12.04 1.57
CA PHE A 22 -7.37 -10.71 1.04
C PHE A 22 -8.48 -10.27 0.09
N ILE A 23 -8.79 -11.08 -0.93
CA ILE A 23 -9.82 -10.76 -1.93
C ILE A 23 -11.19 -10.65 -1.27
N ALA A 24 -11.58 -11.64 -0.46
CA ALA A 24 -12.86 -11.62 0.24
C ALA A 24 -12.98 -10.41 1.17
N GLY A 25 -11.93 -10.10 1.94
CA GLY A 25 -11.90 -8.95 2.83
C GLY A 25 -12.00 -7.62 2.08
N VAL A 26 -11.30 -7.46 0.94
CA VAL A 26 -11.41 -6.26 0.09
C VAL A 26 -12.83 -6.10 -0.44
N ILE A 27 -13.44 -7.18 -0.94
CA ILE A 27 -14.83 -7.17 -1.45
C ILE A 27 -15.81 -6.77 -0.34
N ILE A 28 -15.71 -7.41 0.83
CA ILE A 28 -16.57 -7.11 1.99
C ILE A 28 -16.41 -5.65 2.39
N ARG A 29 -15.17 -5.15 2.48
CA ARG A 29 -14.92 -3.77 2.88
C ARG A 29 -15.49 -2.76 1.88
N PHE A 30 -15.41 -3.05 0.58
CA PHE A 30 -16.07 -2.24 -0.43
C PHE A 30 -17.60 -2.30 -0.30
N ALA A 31 -18.17 -3.50 -0.08
CA ALA A 31 -19.60 -3.65 0.14
C ALA A 31 -20.06 -2.83 1.35
N GLU A 32 -19.36 -2.89 2.49
CA GLU A 32 -19.66 -2.06 3.67
C GLU A 32 -19.69 -0.56 3.34
N ILE A 33 -18.66 -0.06 2.65
CA ILE A 33 -18.56 1.36 2.27
C ILE A 33 -19.72 1.76 1.35
N LEU A 34 -20.11 0.91 0.40
CA LEU A 34 -21.21 1.19 -0.53
C LEU A 34 -22.58 1.09 0.17
N LEU A 35 -22.75 0.14 1.08
CA LEU A 35 -24.00 -0.07 1.84
C LEU A 35 -24.28 1.06 2.85
N LEU A 36 -23.24 1.71 3.39
CA LEU A 36 -23.41 2.92 4.21
C LEU A 36 -24.09 4.05 3.44
N GLY A 37 -24.01 4.03 2.10
CA GLY A 37 -24.67 4.97 1.21
C GLY A 37 -24.18 6.40 1.39
N ARG A 38 -24.92 7.34 0.79
CA ARG A 38 -24.65 8.77 0.87
C ARG A 38 -25.82 9.47 1.52
N LYS A 39 -25.54 10.45 2.39
CA LYS A 39 -26.57 11.39 2.80
C LYS A 39 -26.97 12.25 1.62
N THR A 40 -28.26 12.53 1.49
CA THR A 40 -28.79 13.43 0.46
C THR A 40 -28.10 14.79 0.57
N ASN A 41 -27.57 15.30 -0.54
CA ASN A 41 -26.98 16.63 -0.59
C ASN A 41 -28.11 17.67 -0.66
N LEU A 42 -28.35 18.38 0.43
CA LEU A 42 -29.42 19.39 0.51
C LEU A 42 -29.07 20.72 -0.18
N ALA A 43 -27.87 20.84 -0.73
CA ALA A 43 -27.50 22.02 -1.50
C ALA A 43 -28.23 22.04 -2.84
N GLU A 44 -28.45 23.24 -3.37
CA GLU A 44 -28.82 23.40 -4.78
C GLU A 44 -27.63 23.03 -5.67
N ALA A 45 -27.90 22.36 -6.79
CA ALA A 45 -26.88 21.99 -7.76
C ALA A 45 -26.30 23.24 -8.43
N LYS A 46 -25.03 23.54 -8.17
CA LYS A 46 -24.29 24.67 -8.75
C LYS A 46 -23.16 24.24 -9.69
N GLY A 47 -22.94 22.93 -9.85
CA GLY A 47 -21.92 22.38 -10.72
C GLY A 47 -22.05 20.86 -10.92
N SER A 48 -21.05 20.26 -11.54
CA SER A 48 -21.06 18.82 -11.90
C SER A 48 -20.43 17.95 -10.81
N GLU A 49 -21.20 16.98 -10.29
CA GLU A 49 -20.68 15.91 -9.42
C GLU A 49 -19.61 15.08 -10.12
N MET A 50 -19.93 14.55 -11.29
CA MET A 50 -19.00 13.67 -12.02
C MET A 50 -17.74 14.42 -12.42
N GLY A 51 -17.89 15.66 -12.92
CA GLY A 51 -16.76 16.50 -13.32
C GLY A 51 -15.85 16.85 -12.13
N GLY A 52 -16.43 17.30 -11.01
CA GLY A 52 -15.68 17.58 -9.78
C GLY A 52 -14.98 16.34 -9.23
N GLY A 53 -15.68 15.22 -9.15
CA GLY A 53 -15.12 13.96 -8.67
C GLY A 53 -13.97 13.43 -9.54
N MET A 54 -14.12 13.45 -10.86
CA MET A 54 -13.06 12.96 -11.76
C MET A 54 -11.82 13.86 -11.71
N ARG A 55 -12.02 15.18 -11.65
CA ARG A 55 -10.93 16.16 -11.51
C ARG A 55 -10.11 15.92 -10.25
N THR A 56 -10.76 15.72 -9.10
CA THR A 56 -10.05 15.58 -7.81
C THR A 56 -9.29 14.27 -7.64
N ILE A 57 -9.63 13.21 -8.37
CA ILE A 57 -8.81 11.98 -8.39
C ILE A 57 -7.35 12.33 -8.76
N VAL A 58 -7.20 13.18 -9.79
CA VAL A 58 -5.89 13.60 -10.30
C VAL A 58 -5.35 14.79 -9.50
N THR A 59 -6.10 15.89 -9.41
CA THR A 59 -5.57 17.14 -8.84
C THR A 59 -5.19 17.02 -7.38
N ARG A 60 -5.91 16.19 -6.60
CA ARG A 60 -5.61 15.95 -5.17
C ARG A 60 -4.58 14.85 -4.94
N SER A 61 -3.96 14.34 -6.01
CA SER A 61 -2.69 13.61 -5.90
C SER A 61 -1.55 14.56 -5.56
N VAL A 62 -1.52 15.75 -6.15
CA VAL A 62 -0.48 16.73 -5.83
C VAL A 62 -0.89 17.52 -4.59
N PRO A 63 -0.13 17.47 -3.49
CA PRO A 63 -0.45 18.22 -2.28
C PRO A 63 -0.30 19.72 -2.54
N ASP A 64 -1.19 20.53 -1.97
CA ASP A 64 -1.11 21.98 -2.08
C ASP A 64 0.09 22.56 -1.29
N LYS A 65 0.50 23.77 -1.64
CA LYS A 65 1.68 24.43 -1.04
C LYS A 65 1.58 24.59 0.47
N SER A 66 0.39 24.82 1.02
CA SER A 66 0.21 25.02 2.46
C SER A 66 0.38 23.71 3.22
N THR A 67 -0.21 22.63 2.71
CA THR A 67 -0.10 21.28 3.26
C THR A 67 1.33 20.75 3.14
N LEU A 68 1.98 20.99 2.00
CA LEU A 68 3.40 20.68 1.81
C LEU A 68 4.28 21.38 2.82
N LYS A 69 4.07 22.68 3.07
CA LYS A 69 4.88 23.42 4.07
C LYS A 69 4.73 22.86 5.47
N ARG A 70 3.54 22.41 5.86
CA ARG A 70 3.25 21.91 7.20
C ARG A 70 3.76 20.49 7.45
N SER A 71 3.72 19.64 6.43
CA SER A 71 3.98 18.19 6.56
C SER A 71 5.00 17.68 5.52
N ALA A 72 5.93 18.53 5.09
CA ALA A 72 6.87 18.27 4.00
C ALA A 72 7.57 16.92 4.15
N PHE A 73 8.12 16.65 5.34
CA PHE A 73 8.86 15.43 5.62
C PHE A 73 7.99 14.18 5.39
N THR A 74 6.81 14.12 6.04
CA THR A 74 5.88 12.99 5.93
C THR A 74 5.43 12.76 4.49
N ILE A 75 5.16 13.84 3.76
CA ILE A 75 4.69 13.76 2.37
C ILE A 75 5.81 13.25 1.45
N VAL A 76 6.99 13.87 1.51
CA VAL A 76 8.11 13.51 0.63
C VAL A 76 8.60 12.10 0.91
N ALA A 77 8.83 11.76 2.19
CA ALA A 77 9.23 10.40 2.58
C ALA A 77 8.13 9.39 2.23
N GLY A 78 6.86 9.75 2.38
CA GLY A 78 5.73 8.94 1.96
C GLY A 78 5.76 8.66 0.46
N TYR A 79 5.96 9.67 -0.38
CA TYR A 79 6.07 9.49 -1.83
C TYR A 79 7.26 8.64 -2.24
N ILE A 80 8.43 8.88 -1.64
CA ILE A 80 9.63 8.08 -1.86
C ILE A 80 9.34 6.61 -1.56
N PHE A 81 8.74 6.32 -0.40
CA PHE A 81 8.36 4.96 -0.01
C PHE A 81 7.39 4.33 -1.02
N HIS A 82 6.30 5.01 -1.40
CA HIS A 82 5.29 4.43 -2.30
C HIS A 82 5.84 4.20 -3.72
N ILE A 83 6.66 5.11 -4.23
CA ILE A 83 7.32 4.94 -5.53
C ILE A 83 8.28 3.76 -5.46
N GLY A 84 9.12 3.68 -4.43
CA GLY A 84 10.06 2.57 -4.28
C GLY A 84 9.35 1.23 -4.07
N LEU A 85 8.24 1.21 -3.33
CA LEU A 85 7.37 0.04 -3.19
C LEU A 85 6.78 -0.39 -4.54
N PHE A 86 6.26 0.56 -5.32
CA PHE A 86 5.72 0.28 -6.66
C PHE A 86 6.77 -0.34 -7.58
N VAL A 87 7.97 0.24 -7.62
CA VAL A 87 9.10 -0.30 -8.42
C VAL A 87 9.47 -1.70 -7.94
N THR A 88 9.54 -1.92 -6.62
CA THR A 88 9.93 -3.20 -6.03
C THR A 88 8.93 -4.31 -6.33
N ILE A 89 7.64 -4.04 -6.22
CA ILE A 89 6.58 -5.03 -6.44
C ILE A 89 6.36 -5.26 -7.93
N PHE A 90 6.21 -4.20 -8.72
CA PHE A 90 5.76 -4.34 -10.10
C PHE A 90 6.89 -4.41 -11.11
N LEU A 91 8.08 -3.86 -10.86
CA LEU A 91 9.14 -3.78 -11.88
C LEU A 91 10.31 -4.73 -11.62
N PHE A 92 10.22 -5.57 -10.58
CA PHE A 92 11.24 -6.57 -10.27
C PHE A 92 10.96 -7.91 -10.94
N ALA A 93 11.97 -8.50 -11.58
CA ALA A 93 11.81 -9.73 -12.38
C ALA A 93 11.20 -10.92 -11.61
N PRO A 94 11.62 -11.24 -10.36
CA PRO A 94 10.99 -12.31 -9.59
C PRO A 94 9.50 -12.08 -9.29
N HIS A 95 9.08 -10.84 -9.01
CA HIS A 95 7.67 -10.53 -8.79
C HIS A 95 6.87 -10.59 -10.10
N ILE A 96 7.45 -10.13 -11.22
CA ILE A 96 6.82 -10.27 -12.54
C ILE A 96 6.59 -11.74 -12.90
N LEU A 97 7.54 -12.62 -12.58
CA LEU A 97 7.37 -14.07 -12.77
C LEU A 97 6.23 -14.60 -11.91
N LEU A 98 6.12 -14.17 -10.65
CA LEU A 98 4.96 -14.49 -9.81
C LEU A 98 3.64 -14.07 -10.45
N PHE A 99 3.54 -12.84 -10.98
CA PHE A 99 2.33 -12.39 -11.68
C PHE A 99 2.06 -13.23 -12.94
N LYS A 100 3.10 -13.55 -13.71
CA LYS A 100 2.96 -14.40 -14.91
C LYS A 100 2.42 -15.78 -14.56
N ASP A 101 2.88 -16.37 -13.47
CA ASP A 101 2.42 -17.69 -13.02
C ASP A 101 0.99 -17.65 -12.47
N LEU A 102 0.58 -16.53 -11.85
CA LEU A 102 -0.76 -16.38 -11.27
C LEU A 102 -1.85 -16.00 -12.27
N ILE A 103 -1.57 -15.06 -13.18
CA ILE A 103 -2.58 -14.48 -14.09
C ILE A 103 -2.23 -14.67 -15.58
N GLY A 104 -1.13 -15.35 -15.90
CA GLY A 104 -0.72 -15.62 -17.29
C GLY A 104 -0.09 -14.43 -18.02
N PHE A 105 0.06 -13.29 -17.35
CA PHE A 105 0.53 -12.03 -17.95
C PHE A 105 1.75 -11.46 -17.22
N GLY A 106 2.71 -10.92 -17.97
CA GLY A 106 3.91 -10.27 -17.44
C GLY A 106 4.40 -9.16 -18.37
N TRP A 107 5.30 -8.33 -17.87
CA TRP A 107 5.82 -7.16 -18.57
C TRP A 107 7.34 -7.01 -18.35
N PRO A 108 8.03 -6.11 -19.05
CA PRO A 108 9.48 -5.93 -18.88
C PRO A 108 9.86 -5.45 -17.47
N SER A 109 10.90 -6.05 -16.90
CA SER A 109 11.51 -5.59 -15.64
C SER A 109 12.46 -4.41 -15.88
N VAL A 110 12.73 -3.64 -14.82
CA VAL A 110 13.81 -2.64 -14.82
C VAL A 110 15.13 -3.28 -14.34
N PRO A 111 16.29 -2.63 -14.54
CA PRO A 111 17.57 -3.16 -14.08
C PRO A 111 17.58 -3.43 -12.57
N THR A 112 18.10 -4.59 -12.18
CA THR A 112 18.15 -5.03 -10.78
C THR A 112 18.75 -3.99 -9.81
N PRO A 113 19.85 -3.27 -10.14
CA PRO A 113 20.37 -2.23 -9.25
C PRO A 113 19.39 -1.09 -8.97
N VAL A 114 18.48 -0.79 -9.90
CA VAL A 114 17.44 0.23 -9.70
C VAL A 114 16.42 -0.25 -8.68
N VAL A 115 15.92 -1.49 -8.83
CA VAL A 115 15.00 -2.09 -7.84
C VAL A 115 15.66 -2.16 -6.48
N ASP A 116 16.92 -2.57 -6.44
CA ASP A 116 17.67 -2.74 -5.21
C ASP A 116 17.81 -1.41 -4.44
N ALA A 117 18.24 -0.35 -5.13
CA ALA A 117 18.30 0.98 -4.56
C ALA A 117 16.93 1.47 -4.08
N MET A 118 15.86 1.20 -4.83
CA MET A 118 14.49 1.58 -4.45
C MET A 118 14.01 0.83 -3.20
N ALA A 119 14.32 -0.45 -3.06
CA ALA A 119 14.00 -1.23 -1.87
C ALA A 119 14.71 -0.66 -0.63
N VAL A 120 16.02 -0.38 -0.74
CA VAL A 120 16.81 0.22 0.35
C VAL A 120 16.27 1.60 0.74
N VAL A 121 16.02 2.46 -0.25
CA VAL A 121 15.48 3.81 -0.01
C VAL A 121 14.08 3.74 0.62
N SER A 122 13.22 2.80 0.21
CA SER A 122 11.91 2.58 0.85
C SER A 122 12.03 2.12 2.30
N ILE A 123 12.97 1.21 2.62
CA ILE A 123 13.23 0.78 4.00
C ILE A 123 13.70 1.98 4.85
N ILE A 124 14.65 2.77 4.34
CA ILE A 124 15.15 3.97 5.03
C ILE A 124 14.01 4.98 5.24
N ALA A 125 13.17 5.22 4.23
CA ALA A 125 12.04 6.14 4.32
C ALA A 125 11.02 5.69 5.40
N LEU A 126 10.69 4.40 5.47
CA LEU A 126 9.80 3.86 6.49
C LEU A 126 10.38 3.97 7.90
N LEU A 127 11.68 3.72 8.07
CA LEU A 127 12.37 3.92 9.36
C LEU A 127 12.37 5.40 9.75
N ALA A 128 12.67 6.30 8.80
CA ALA A 128 12.70 7.73 9.03
C ALA A 128 11.31 8.28 9.41
N ILE A 129 10.25 7.80 8.75
CA ILE A 129 8.85 8.14 9.09
C ILE A 129 8.49 7.66 10.49
N LEU A 130 8.88 6.43 10.88
CA LEU A 130 8.63 5.93 12.23
C LEU A 130 9.33 6.80 13.28
N VAL A 131 10.62 7.09 13.08
CA VAL A 131 11.39 7.95 13.99
C VAL A 131 10.78 9.34 14.10
N HIS A 132 10.39 9.94 12.97
CA HIS A 132 9.71 11.24 12.95
C HIS A 132 8.40 11.21 13.73
N ARG A 133 7.57 10.18 13.52
CA ARG A 133 6.30 9.97 14.23
C ARG A 133 6.49 9.82 15.75
N MET A 134 7.54 9.13 16.18
CA MET A 134 7.83 8.92 17.61
C MET A 134 8.39 10.18 18.30
N ARG A 135 9.07 11.06 17.55
CA ARG A 135 9.68 12.30 18.07
C ARG A 135 8.74 13.49 18.04
N ASP A 136 7.81 13.54 17.09
CA ASP A 136 6.82 14.61 17.00
C ASP A 136 5.68 14.39 18.01
N ASN A 137 5.47 15.35 18.92
CA ASN A 137 4.47 15.25 19.98
C ASN A 137 3.05 15.10 19.43
N VAL A 138 2.72 15.79 18.33
CA VAL A 138 1.39 15.77 17.73
C VAL A 138 1.16 14.42 17.04
N LEU A 139 2.12 13.97 16.23
CA LEU A 139 2.00 12.68 15.54
C LEU A 139 1.94 11.53 16.53
N ARG A 140 2.78 11.54 17.57
CA ARG A 140 2.76 10.54 18.63
C ARG A 140 1.42 10.52 19.36
N PHE A 141 0.84 11.69 19.65
CA PHE A 141 -0.44 11.80 20.35
C PHE A 141 -1.61 11.19 19.55
N ILE A 142 -1.61 11.34 18.23
CA ILE A 142 -2.67 10.79 17.35
C ILE A 142 -2.39 9.37 16.84
N THR A 143 -1.25 8.77 17.21
CA THR A 143 -0.86 7.43 16.72
C THR A 143 -1.59 6.33 17.51
N THR A 144 -2.19 5.40 16.79
CA THR A 144 -2.85 4.22 17.37
C THR A 144 -1.97 2.97 17.29
N LYS A 145 -2.31 1.91 18.04
CA LYS A 145 -1.58 0.62 17.95
C LYS A 145 -1.55 0.07 16.52
N GLU A 146 -2.65 0.27 15.80
CA GLU A 146 -2.79 -0.13 14.40
C GLU A 146 -1.74 0.52 13.49
N ASP A 147 -1.34 1.77 13.72
CA ASP A 147 -0.32 2.44 12.89
C ASP A 147 1.03 1.73 12.96
N TYR A 148 1.41 1.24 14.14
CA TYR A 148 2.64 0.46 14.33
C TYR A 148 2.55 -0.93 13.70
N VAL A 149 1.38 -1.58 13.81
CA VAL A 149 1.13 -2.88 13.17
C VAL A 149 1.21 -2.76 11.66
N VAL A 150 0.51 -1.79 11.07
CA VAL A 150 0.52 -1.54 9.62
C VAL A 150 1.92 -1.19 9.13
N TRP A 151 2.65 -0.33 9.86
CA TRP A 151 4.04 -0.02 9.54
C TRP A 151 4.92 -1.28 9.53
N LEU A 152 4.80 -2.12 10.57
CA LEU A 152 5.58 -3.34 10.70
C LEU A 152 5.27 -4.32 9.56
N LEU A 153 3.99 -4.56 9.26
CA LEU A 153 3.57 -5.45 8.18
C LEU A 153 3.98 -4.95 6.80
N THR A 154 4.14 -3.63 6.64
CA THR A 154 4.59 -3.03 5.38
C THR A 154 6.10 -3.12 5.20
N ILE A 155 6.88 -2.90 6.27
CA ILE A 155 8.35 -2.93 6.19
C ILE A 155 8.90 -4.36 6.14
N LEU A 156 8.22 -5.32 6.77
CA LEU A 156 8.69 -6.70 6.86
C LEU A 156 8.96 -7.34 5.48
N PRO A 157 8.02 -7.34 4.51
CA PRO A 157 8.29 -7.88 3.17
C PRO A 157 9.44 -7.20 2.43
N LEU A 158 9.67 -5.91 2.65
CA LEU A 158 10.80 -5.19 2.04
C LEU A 158 12.12 -5.71 2.63
N ILE A 159 12.22 -5.82 3.95
CA ILE A 159 13.43 -6.31 4.63
C ILE A 159 13.69 -7.78 4.26
N THR A 160 12.69 -8.64 4.38
CA THR A 160 12.83 -10.08 4.11
C THR A 160 13.08 -10.34 2.63
N GLY A 161 12.48 -9.55 1.73
CA GLY A 161 12.72 -9.64 0.29
C GLY A 161 14.13 -9.22 -0.09
N TYR A 162 14.63 -8.14 0.49
CA TYR A 162 16.02 -7.70 0.33
C TYR A 162 17.02 -8.75 0.82
N MET A 163 16.76 -9.34 2.01
CA MET A 163 17.57 -10.43 2.56
C MET A 163 17.52 -11.68 1.69
N ALA A 164 16.36 -12.05 1.17
CA ALA A 164 16.19 -13.21 0.30
C ALA A 164 16.94 -13.03 -1.04
N PHE A 165 16.88 -11.85 -1.63
CA PHE A 165 17.61 -11.53 -2.86
C PHE A 165 19.13 -11.61 -2.66
N HIS A 166 19.65 -11.08 -1.55
CA HIS A 166 21.07 -11.08 -1.23
C HIS A 166 21.58 -12.32 -0.49
N ARG A 167 20.69 -13.28 -0.18
CA ARG A 167 20.99 -14.51 0.56
C ARG A 167 21.66 -14.26 1.93
N ILE A 168 21.10 -13.32 2.70
CA ILE A 168 21.69 -12.90 3.98
C ILE A 168 21.17 -13.78 5.13
N GLY A 169 22.08 -14.43 5.86
CA GLY A 169 21.84 -14.99 7.19
C GLY A 169 21.22 -16.40 7.27
N MET A 170 20.53 -16.89 6.23
CA MET A 170 19.90 -18.21 6.21
C MET A 170 19.98 -18.87 4.83
N THR A 171 19.52 -20.12 4.71
CA THR A 171 19.44 -20.83 3.43
C THR A 171 18.44 -20.16 2.48
N ALA A 172 18.67 -20.27 1.17
CA ALA A 172 17.79 -19.66 0.16
C ALA A 172 16.31 -20.09 0.27
N PRO A 173 15.98 -21.38 0.50
CA PRO A 173 14.59 -21.79 0.68
C PRO A 173 13.94 -21.15 1.91
N THR A 174 14.66 -21.08 3.03
CA THR A 174 14.16 -20.48 4.27
C THR A 174 13.94 -18.99 4.12
N LEU A 175 14.87 -18.25 3.51
CA LEU A 175 14.69 -16.81 3.25
C LEU A 175 13.49 -16.53 2.36
N LEU A 176 13.32 -17.31 1.30
CA LEU A 176 12.16 -17.18 0.41
C LEU A 176 10.85 -17.50 1.14
N ALA A 177 10.83 -18.55 1.97
CA ALA A 177 9.66 -18.90 2.77
C ALA A 177 9.30 -17.79 3.76
N ILE A 178 10.30 -17.20 4.44
CA ILE A 178 10.09 -16.07 5.36
C ILE A 178 9.54 -14.85 4.60
N HIS A 179 10.09 -14.53 3.43
CA HIS A 179 9.60 -13.43 2.62
C HIS A 179 8.12 -13.62 2.23
N ILE A 180 7.77 -14.77 1.67
CA ILE A 180 6.39 -15.08 1.26
C ILE A 180 5.47 -15.08 2.49
N LEU A 181 5.89 -15.63 3.63
CA LEU A 181 5.10 -15.61 4.86
C LEU A 181 4.82 -14.18 5.37
N THR A 182 5.80 -13.28 5.27
CA THR A 182 5.55 -11.86 5.60
C THR A 182 4.58 -11.18 4.64
N VAL A 183 4.57 -11.59 3.37
CA VAL A 183 3.59 -11.14 2.37
C VAL A 183 2.20 -11.71 2.67
N GLU A 184 2.09 -12.99 3.01
CA GLU A 184 0.84 -13.62 3.42
C GLU A 184 0.21 -12.92 4.62
N LEU A 185 1.02 -12.62 5.64
CA LEU A 185 0.56 -11.88 6.82
C LEU A 185 0.08 -10.47 6.45
N LEU A 186 0.82 -9.79 5.56
CA LEU A 186 0.40 -8.50 5.03
C LEU A 186 -0.96 -8.63 4.33
N LEU A 187 -1.13 -9.60 3.42
CA LEU A 187 -2.37 -9.84 2.66
C LEU A 187 -3.57 -10.14 3.58
N VAL A 188 -3.39 -11.00 4.59
CA VAL A 188 -4.45 -11.37 5.53
C VAL A 188 -4.92 -10.17 6.35
N VAL A 189 -4.01 -9.30 6.78
CA VAL A 189 -4.34 -8.15 7.63
C VAL A 189 -4.77 -6.93 6.80
N PHE A 190 -4.34 -6.85 5.53
CA PHE A 190 -4.58 -5.70 4.65
C PHE A 190 -6.02 -5.19 4.65
N PRO A 191 -7.06 -6.03 4.40
CA PRO A 191 -8.42 -5.52 4.23
C PRO A 191 -9.06 -4.99 5.51
N PHE A 192 -8.48 -5.32 6.67
CA PHE A 192 -9.02 -5.01 7.98
C PHE A 192 -8.31 -3.84 8.67
N THR A 193 -7.43 -3.13 7.95
CA THR A 193 -6.62 -2.04 8.52
C THR A 193 -6.59 -0.80 7.62
N LYS A 194 -5.90 0.24 8.10
CA LYS A 194 -5.56 1.47 7.36
C LYS A 194 -4.88 1.21 6.01
N LEU A 195 -4.36 0.01 5.74
CA LEU A 195 -3.80 -0.38 4.44
C LEU A 195 -4.82 -0.31 3.29
N MET A 196 -6.12 -0.43 3.60
CA MET A 196 -7.20 -0.28 2.61
C MET A 196 -7.18 1.06 1.86
N HIS A 197 -6.45 2.07 2.34
CA HIS A 197 -6.23 3.31 1.59
C HIS A 197 -5.66 3.05 0.18
N ALA A 198 -4.89 1.98 -0.04
CA ALA A 198 -4.38 1.64 -1.37
C ALA A 198 -5.51 1.46 -2.40
N PHE A 199 -6.67 0.97 -1.95
CA PHE A 199 -7.85 0.82 -2.79
C PHE A 199 -8.81 2.00 -2.65
N THR A 200 -9.04 2.49 -1.44
CA THR A 200 -10.07 3.50 -1.16
C THR A 200 -9.65 4.92 -1.54
N LEU A 201 -8.36 5.20 -1.76
CA LEU A 201 -7.85 6.54 -2.10
C LEU A 201 -8.59 7.17 -3.29
N VAL A 202 -8.75 6.41 -4.38
CA VAL A 202 -9.39 6.89 -5.61
C VAL A 202 -10.87 7.22 -5.36
N PHE A 203 -11.57 6.31 -4.68
CA PHE A 203 -12.99 6.49 -4.35
C PHE A 203 -13.22 7.63 -3.38
N ALA A 204 -12.36 7.77 -2.36
CA ALA A 204 -12.44 8.84 -1.37
C ALA A 204 -12.19 10.22 -2.04
N ARG A 205 -11.23 10.31 -2.96
CA ARG A 205 -10.99 11.54 -3.73
C ARG A 205 -12.15 11.89 -4.63
N TRP A 206 -12.69 10.90 -5.35
CA TRP A 206 -13.86 11.09 -6.20
C TRP A 206 -15.08 11.54 -5.39
N TYR A 207 -15.34 10.87 -4.26
CA TYR A 207 -16.46 11.18 -3.36
C TYR A 207 -16.43 12.64 -2.88
N ASN A 208 -15.29 13.08 -2.34
CA ASN A 208 -15.13 14.44 -1.83
C ASN A 208 -15.18 15.48 -2.96
N GLY A 209 -14.62 15.16 -4.13
CA GLY A 209 -14.69 16.02 -5.31
C GLY A 209 -16.09 16.13 -5.88
N ALA A 210 -16.87 15.06 -5.89
CA ALA A 210 -18.24 15.08 -6.36
C ALA A 210 -19.11 15.99 -5.49
N ILE A 211 -19.00 15.89 -4.16
CA ILE A 211 -19.72 16.77 -3.23
C ILE A 211 -19.33 18.24 -3.43
N SER A 212 -18.03 18.51 -3.60
CA SER A 212 -17.51 19.87 -3.79
C SER A 212 -17.95 20.44 -5.15
N GLY A 213 -17.84 19.64 -6.20
CA GLY A 213 -18.23 19.98 -7.57
C GLY A 213 -19.73 20.25 -7.70
N TYR A 214 -20.58 19.45 -7.05
CA TYR A 214 -22.02 19.71 -6.99
C TYR A 214 -22.35 21.09 -6.39
N ARG A 215 -21.62 21.48 -5.35
CA ARG A 215 -21.80 22.77 -4.66
C ARG A 215 -21.15 23.95 -5.39
N GLY A 216 -20.51 23.71 -6.53
CA GLY A 216 -19.78 24.74 -7.28
C GLY A 216 -18.50 25.21 -6.58
N VAL A 217 -17.93 24.40 -5.67
CA VAL A 217 -16.67 24.74 -5.00
C VAL A 217 -15.51 24.43 -5.94
N GLU A 218 -14.70 25.45 -6.23
CA GLU A 218 -13.48 25.27 -7.00
C GLU A 218 -12.48 24.42 -6.22
N SER A 219 -12.02 23.32 -6.84
CA SER A 219 -11.22 22.27 -6.20
C SER A 219 -10.00 21.83 -6.99
#